data_AF-I3UVF5-F1
#
_entry.id   AF-I3UVF5-F1
#
_cell.length_a   1.000
_cell.length_b   1.000
_cell.length_c   1.000
_cell.angle_alpha   90.00
_cell.angle_beta   90.00
_cell.angle_gamma   90.00
#
_symmetry.space_group_name_H-M   'P 1'
#
loop_
_entity.id
_entity.type
_entity.pdbx_description
1 polymer ?
#
loop_
_entity_poly.entity_id
_entity_poly.type
_entity_poly.pdbx_seq_one_letter_code
_entity_poly.pdbx_strand_id
1 'polypeptide(L)'
;MADNALIDLLKQTGPLLSSDLSKLLETKYGLNPEAARKRVERGCAGMTRLNHIIFPHRARFCYLQEEYGSPFFFENLMEALKKTRSAYFAALQALALRGNVMPRRHFLIACGAPVAQKKHISAETLLERLVKATLVKEVTLPGGESCVVRCDHHQMLEVTSTWAKMKGRLIAEKITLLAVKDWARNLGMVSYDSVETREDEGSETLPKVGTFNWDLAGPSYLFPMREYVNTTLKPGFFVCDLALNGWVTAAHLAGFVNKCVTLRSLRKVSKCLQIFVAESYHTEAFALLKEQGIIPATTESLFGRDVALALKNLCAVLTDTAKLTQAPEALDKIFNDLSRIEGAASTLRGSLFEFAVAQIARSTFLGYPQEMNRIVKDSIGAEAEIDVLAYRPGHEVVFIECKGIHPISTLDDAEVEKWLDKRVPVIRGFVKTHSEWANIRQRFELWTSGKLSDDAIAMVKAAQAKNPKLDIQLRDADYVLGQAMSGNDQGLLKTYRQHFVTHPMQEFEAARKREQRKAEKAKARLKAPSIEPAAPPPTSPPAPSAGLSLPSSNL
;
A
#
# COMPACT_ATOMS: atom_id res chain seq x y z
N MET A 1 21.07 52.48 0.42
CA MET A 1 21.08 52.14 -1.02
C MET A 1 21.54 50.70 -1.30
N ALA A 2 22.61 50.18 -0.66
CA ALA A 2 23.15 48.85 -0.99
C ALA A 2 22.40 47.62 -0.41
N ASP A 3 21.62 47.77 0.67
CA ASP A 3 20.82 46.65 1.22
C ASP A 3 19.49 46.46 0.48
N ASN A 4 18.99 47.49 -0.19
CA ASN A 4 17.84 47.38 -1.10
C ASN A 4 18.15 46.45 -2.28
N ALA A 5 19.40 46.38 -2.74
CA ALA A 5 19.76 45.55 -3.90
C ALA A 5 19.44 44.05 -3.70
N LEU A 6 19.62 43.51 -2.50
CA LEU A 6 19.26 42.11 -2.20
C LEU A 6 17.74 41.90 -2.23
N ILE A 7 17.00 42.82 -1.62
CA ILE A 7 15.53 42.77 -1.56
C ILE A 7 14.96 42.94 -2.98
N ASP A 8 15.42 43.94 -3.73
CA ASP A 8 15.00 44.21 -5.09
C ASP A 8 15.25 43.01 -6.01
N LEU A 9 16.42 42.36 -5.88
CA LEU A 9 16.73 41.16 -6.65
C LEU A 9 15.81 39.99 -6.30
N LEU A 10 15.53 39.76 -5.00
CA LEU A 10 14.63 38.70 -4.55
C LEU A 10 13.17 38.98 -4.97
N LYS A 11 12.69 40.23 -4.89
CA LYS A 11 11.37 40.61 -5.38
C LYS A 11 11.23 40.46 -6.89
N GLN A 12 12.28 40.78 -7.64
CA GLN A 12 12.26 40.71 -9.10
C GLN A 12 12.41 39.28 -9.64
N THR A 13 13.30 38.50 -9.03
CA THR A 13 13.74 37.20 -9.57
C THR A 13 13.12 36.02 -8.82
N GLY A 14 12.60 36.27 -7.62
CA GLY A 14 12.14 35.26 -6.68
C GLY A 14 13.24 34.67 -5.79
N PRO A 15 12.85 33.81 -4.85
CA PRO A 15 13.78 33.03 -4.04
C PRO A 15 14.78 32.23 -4.88
N LEU A 16 16.06 32.20 -4.49
CA LEU A 16 17.09 31.48 -5.24
C LEU A 16 18.29 31.07 -4.39
N LEU A 17 19.23 30.33 -4.98
CA LEU A 17 20.45 29.94 -4.29
C LEU A 17 21.35 31.14 -4.03
N SER A 18 22.01 31.14 -2.87
CA SER A 18 22.97 32.17 -2.46
C SER A 18 24.08 32.38 -3.51
N SER A 19 24.51 31.31 -4.18
CA SER A 19 25.49 31.37 -5.26
C SER A 19 24.98 32.10 -6.50
N ASP A 20 23.69 31.92 -6.83
CA ASP A 20 23.05 32.57 -7.97
C ASP A 20 22.75 34.04 -7.63
N LEU A 21 22.35 34.33 -6.38
CA LEU A 21 22.16 35.70 -5.89
C LEU A 21 23.48 36.49 -5.88
N SER A 22 24.60 35.89 -5.48
CA SER A 22 25.92 36.54 -5.59
C SER A 22 26.26 36.88 -7.04
N LYS A 23 26.02 35.96 -7.99
CA LYS A 23 26.25 36.23 -9.41
C LYS A 23 25.38 37.38 -9.94
N LEU A 24 24.13 37.49 -9.49
CA LEU A 24 23.26 38.61 -9.87
C LEU A 24 23.76 39.96 -9.34
N LEU A 25 24.35 39.99 -8.13
CA LEU A 25 24.99 41.21 -7.62
C LEU A 25 26.22 41.59 -8.44
N GLU A 26 27.01 40.61 -8.88
CA GLU A 26 28.15 40.87 -9.76
C GLU A 26 27.70 41.47 -11.10
N THR A 27 26.69 40.86 -11.74
CA THR A 27 26.27 41.25 -13.10
C THR A 27 25.40 42.51 -13.14
N LYS A 28 24.45 42.69 -12.20
CA LYS A 28 23.52 43.83 -12.20
C LYS A 28 24.02 45.05 -11.44
N TYR A 29 24.87 44.84 -10.44
CA TYR A 29 25.34 45.91 -9.55
C TYR A 29 26.86 46.12 -9.62
N GLY A 30 27.58 45.35 -10.44
CA GLY A 30 29.03 45.53 -10.67
C GLY A 30 29.90 45.21 -9.45
N LEU A 31 29.39 44.46 -8.48
CA LEU A 31 30.19 44.04 -7.32
C LEU A 31 31.28 43.05 -7.77
N ASN A 32 32.46 43.11 -7.16
CA ASN A 32 33.42 42.04 -7.33
C ASN A 32 32.93 40.74 -6.62
N PRO A 33 33.42 39.55 -7.01
CA PRO A 33 32.90 38.28 -6.51
C PRO A 33 32.99 38.10 -4.99
N GLU A 34 34.06 38.59 -4.36
CA GLU A 34 34.23 38.47 -2.91
C GLU A 34 33.26 39.38 -2.15
N ALA A 35 33.07 40.61 -2.63
CA ALA A 35 32.11 41.56 -2.10
C ALA A 35 30.67 41.06 -2.25
N ALA A 36 30.32 40.48 -3.39
CA ALA A 36 29.00 39.90 -3.64
C ALA A 36 28.71 38.72 -2.70
N ARG A 37 29.67 37.80 -2.50
CA ARG A 37 29.54 36.68 -1.56
C ARG A 37 29.39 37.16 -0.12
N LYS A 38 30.29 38.04 0.35
CA LYS A 38 30.22 38.63 1.70
C LYS A 38 28.91 39.36 1.93
N ARG A 39 28.36 40.03 0.92
CA ARG A 39 27.05 40.70 0.99
C ARG A 39 25.92 39.70 1.20
N VAL A 40 25.85 38.65 0.39
CA VAL A 40 24.82 37.59 0.54
C VAL A 40 24.98 36.84 1.86
N GLU A 41 26.21 36.64 2.36
CA GLU A 41 26.49 36.00 3.65
C GLU A 41 26.04 36.85 4.85
N ARG A 42 26.26 38.17 4.80
CA ARG A 42 25.74 39.10 5.82
C ARG A 42 24.21 39.18 5.78
N GLY A 43 23.63 39.15 4.58
CA GLY A 43 22.20 39.30 4.38
C GLY A 43 21.71 40.72 4.66
N CYS A 44 20.40 40.88 4.73
CA CYS A 44 19.72 42.14 5.05
C CYS A 44 18.44 41.87 5.85
N ALA A 45 17.85 42.91 6.43
CA ALA A 45 16.60 42.79 7.17
C ALA A 45 15.48 42.24 6.25
N GLY A 46 14.74 41.25 6.72
CA GLY A 46 13.67 40.60 5.96
C GLY A 46 14.14 39.49 5.01
N MET A 47 15.45 39.30 4.79
CA MET A 47 15.98 38.17 4.03
C MET A 47 16.31 36.99 4.96
N THR A 48 15.82 35.80 4.60
CA THR A 48 16.03 34.56 5.34
C THR A 48 16.66 33.50 4.45
N ARG A 49 17.24 32.46 5.07
CA ARG A 49 17.81 31.31 4.39
C ARG A 49 17.14 30.03 4.86
N LEU A 50 16.85 29.13 3.93
CA LEU A 50 16.21 27.86 4.27
C LEU A 50 17.19 26.97 5.03
N ASN A 51 16.83 26.63 6.26
CA ASN A 51 17.61 25.76 7.12
C ASN A 51 17.35 24.29 6.82
N HIS A 52 18.24 23.41 7.28
CA HIS A 52 18.19 21.95 7.19
C HIS A 52 18.29 21.34 5.78
N ILE A 53 17.92 22.08 4.72
CA ILE A 53 18.17 21.69 3.34
C ILE A 53 19.62 22.01 2.96
N ILE A 54 20.28 21.03 2.33
CA ILE A 54 21.68 21.13 1.93
C ILE A 54 21.75 21.17 0.40
N PHE A 55 22.34 22.23 -0.12
CA PHE A 55 22.68 22.36 -1.54
C PHE A 55 24.19 22.14 -1.77
N PRO A 56 24.61 21.84 -3.00
CA PRO A 56 26.02 21.74 -3.37
C PRO A 56 26.82 22.98 -2.95
N HIS A 57 28.10 22.78 -2.66
CA HIS A 57 29.03 23.84 -2.22
C HIS A 57 28.53 24.65 -1.01
N ARG A 58 27.69 24.04 -0.15
CA ARG A 58 27.07 24.69 1.02
C ARG A 58 26.24 25.94 0.68
N ALA A 59 25.76 26.05 -0.55
CA ALA A 59 24.83 27.09 -0.93
C ALA A 59 23.56 27.02 -0.07
N ARG A 60 22.90 28.16 0.11
CA ARG A 60 21.65 28.29 0.86
C ARG A 60 20.56 28.85 -0.02
N PHE A 61 19.34 28.37 0.13
CA PHE A 61 18.19 28.95 -0.56
C PHE A 61 17.77 30.22 0.19
N CYS A 62 17.88 31.38 -0.47
CA CYS A 62 17.62 32.70 0.08
C CYS A 62 16.26 33.19 -0.41
N TYR A 63 15.48 33.78 0.49
CA TYR A 63 14.11 34.24 0.23
C TYR A 63 13.76 35.42 1.14
N LEU A 64 12.70 36.17 0.82
CA LEU A 64 12.16 37.17 1.74
C LEU A 64 11.20 36.51 2.72
N GLN A 65 11.27 36.88 4.01
CA GLN A 65 10.48 36.28 5.08
C GLN A 65 8.96 36.31 4.77
N GLU A 66 8.48 37.36 4.10
CA GLU A 66 7.10 37.53 3.68
C GLU A 66 6.65 36.54 2.59
N GLU A 67 7.59 35.98 1.81
CA GLU A 67 7.31 35.02 0.74
C GLU A 67 7.27 33.57 1.26
N TYR A 68 7.67 33.33 2.51
CA TYR A 68 7.79 31.98 3.04
C TYR A 68 6.46 31.23 2.99
N GLY A 69 6.48 30.02 2.44
CA GLY A 69 5.29 29.19 2.31
C GLY A 69 4.34 29.58 1.18
N SER A 70 4.63 30.63 0.42
CA SER A 70 3.84 30.99 -0.78
C SER A 70 4.08 30.00 -1.93
N PRO A 71 3.14 29.88 -2.90
CA PRO A 71 3.37 29.11 -4.12
C PRO A 71 4.66 29.51 -4.84
N PHE A 72 4.94 30.82 -4.90
CA PHE A 72 6.14 31.39 -5.50
C PHE A 72 7.43 30.90 -4.82
N PHE A 73 7.45 30.78 -3.50
CA PHE A 73 8.57 30.19 -2.75
C PHE A 73 8.79 28.73 -3.12
N PHE A 74 7.73 27.93 -3.16
CA PHE A 74 7.84 26.50 -3.42
C PHE A 74 8.21 26.18 -4.86
N GLU A 75 7.69 26.91 -5.85
CA GLU A 75 8.07 26.77 -7.25
C GLU A 75 9.57 27.00 -7.45
N ASN A 76 10.08 28.13 -6.94
CA ASN A 76 11.51 28.45 -7.01
C ASN A 76 12.38 27.46 -6.24
N LEU A 77 11.92 26.98 -5.08
CA LEU A 77 12.64 25.97 -4.31
C LEU A 77 12.73 24.65 -5.09
N MET A 78 11.63 24.22 -5.72
CA MET A 78 11.60 23.01 -6.53
C MET A 78 12.53 23.11 -7.73
N GLU A 79 12.56 24.25 -8.43
CA GLU A 79 13.50 24.48 -9.53
C GLU A 79 14.96 24.49 -9.06
N ALA A 80 15.27 25.13 -7.93
CA ALA A 80 16.62 25.10 -7.34
C ALA A 80 17.05 23.67 -6.96
N LEU A 81 16.15 22.88 -6.37
CA LEU A 81 16.39 21.48 -6.00
C LEU A 81 16.56 20.59 -7.25
N LYS A 82 15.76 20.81 -8.29
CA LYS A 82 15.85 20.12 -9.58
C LYS A 82 17.17 20.42 -10.29
N LYS A 83 17.52 21.70 -10.43
CA LYS A 83 18.78 22.19 -11.03
C LYS A 83 20.01 21.58 -10.38
N THR A 84 19.95 21.35 -9.06
CA THR A 84 21.05 20.77 -8.28
C THR A 84 21.00 19.24 -8.15
N ARG A 85 20.05 18.57 -8.81
CA ARG A 85 19.82 17.10 -8.73
C ARG A 85 19.72 16.62 -7.28
N SER A 86 19.01 17.38 -6.46
CA SER A 86 18.94 17.16 -5.03
C SER A 86 18.14 15.91 -4.66
N ALA A 87 18.58 15.17 -3.65
CA ALA A 87 17.79 14.06 -3.09
C ALA A 87 16.44 14.54 -2.52
N TYR A 88 16.36 15.78 -2.04
CA TYR A 88 15.09 16.36 -1.59
C TYR A 88 14.12 16.61 -2.75
N PHE A 89 14.61 16.93 -3.95
CA PHE A 89 13.77 17.01 -5.16
C PHE A 89 13.12 15.66 -5.43
N ALA A 90 13.94 14.60 -5.48
CA ALA A 90 13.48 13.24 -5.71
C ALA A 90 12.41 12.81 -4.70
N ALA A 91 12.62 13.08 -3.41
CA ALA A 91 11.67 12.75 -2.36
C ALA A 91 10.34 13.52 -2.47
N LEU A 92 10.38 14.82 -2.77
CA LEU A 92 9.19 15.63 -2.96
C LEU A 92 8.42 15.25 -4.23
N GLN A 93 9.12 14.84 -5.29
CA GLN A 93 8.49 14.30 -6.50
C GLN A 93 7.86 12.92 -6.29
N ALA A 94 8.46 12.08 -5.44
CA ALA A 94 7.86 10.81 -5.04
C ALA A 94 6.54 11.01 -4.25
N LEU A 95 6.50 12.03 -3.38
CA LEU A 95 5.27 12.49 -2.72
C LEU A 95 4.25 13.03 -3.73
N ALA A 96 4.66 13.89 -4.66
CA ALA A 96 3.78 14.45 -5.68
C ALA A 96 3.12 13.35 -6.53
N LEU A 97 3.90 12.35 -6.95
CA LEU A 97 3.39 11.18 -7.65
C LEU A 97 2.31 10.44 -6.84
N ARG A 98 2.37 10.49 -5.52
CA ARG A 98 1.41 9.87 -4.60
C ARG A 98 0.43 10.91 -4.02
N GLY A 99 0.04 11.92 -4.79
CA GLY A 99 -0.99 12.86 -4.36
C GLY A 99 -0.61 13.67 -3.12
N ASN A 100 0.70 13.86 -2.91
CA ASN A 100 1.31 14.60 -1.80
C ASN A 100 1.13 13.98 -0.40
N VAL A 101 0.67 12.72 -0.33
CA VAL A 101 0.54 11.96 0.92
C VAL A 101 0.84 10.48 0.71
N MET A 102 1.63 9.90 1.61
CA MET A 102 1.83 8.45 1.66
C MET A 102 2.23 7.99 3.06
N PRO A 103 2.04 6.71 3.40
CA PRO A 103 2.61 6.12 4.60
C PRO A 103 4.11 6.38 4.75
N ARG A 104 4.60 6.56 5.98
CA ARG A 104 6.03 6.73 6.26
C ARG A 104 6.85 5.59 5.65
N ARG A 105 6.40 4.35 5.79
CA ARG A 105 7.06 3.17 5.21
C ARG A 105 7.20 3.29 3.69
N HIS A 106 6.18 3.77 3.00
CA HIS A 106 6.21 3.98 1.54
C HIS A 106 7.17 5.11 1.17
N PHE A 107 7.25 6.18 1.98
CA PHE A 107 8.19 7.26 1.76
C PHE A 107 9.65 6.78 1.82
N LEU A 108 9.97 5.93 2.80
CA LEU A 108 11.31 5.35 2.96
C LEU A 108 11.74 4.45 1.79
N ILE A 109 10.79 3.94 1.01
CA ILE A 109 11.04 3.23 -0.25
C ILE A 109 11.20 4.24 -1.40
N ALA A 110 10.22 5.11 -1.56
CA ALA A 110 10.02 5.90 -2.77
C ALA A 110 10.92 7.15 -2.86
N CYS A 111 11.46 7.64 -1.74
CA CYS A 111 12.23 8.88 -1.72
C CYS A 111 13.56 8.81 -2.50
N GLY A 112 14.01 7.61 -2.87
CA GLY A 112 15.23 7.40 -3.67
C GLY A 112 16.54 7.54 -2.89
N ALA A 113 16.47 7.66 -1.56
CA ALA A 113 17.62 7.65 -0.67
C ALA A 113 17.86 6.25 -0.07
N PRO A 114 19.12 5.86 0.19
CA PRO A 114 19.44 4.58 0.80
C PRO A 114 19.05 4.54 2.28
N VAL A 115 18.91 3.34 2.84
CA VAL A 115 18.79 3.11 4.29
C VAL A 115 20.04 3.64 5.00
N ALA A 116 21.22 3.23 4.52
CA ALA A 116 22.50 3.71 5.01
C ALA A 116 23.58 3.51 3.95
N GLN A 117 24.27 4.59 3.57
CA GLN A 117 25.39 4.53 2.63
C GLN A 117 26.35 5.72 2.83
N LYS A 118 27.65 5.45 2.86
CA LYS A 118 28.68 6.48 3.06
C LYS A 118 28.61 7.53 1.95
N LYS A 119 28.67 8.82 2.31
CA LYS A 119 28.54 9.99 1.42
C LYS A 119 27.14 10.23 0.84
N HIS A 120 26.14 9.45 1.24
CA HIS A 120 24.75 9.68 0.89
C HIS A 120 23.95 10.02 2.16
N ILE A 121 22.92 10.83 2.00
CA ILE A 121 21.92 11.04 3.05
C ILE A 121 21.05 9.80 3.14
N SER A 122 20.75 9.31 4.35
CA SER A 122 19.81 8.21 4.52
C SER A 122 18.37 8.69 4.29
N ALA A 123 17.46 7.78 3.95
CA ALA A 123 16.03 8.06 3.83
C ALA A 123 15.46 8.69 5.12
N GLU A 124 15.88 8.19 6.28
CA GLU A 124 15.49 8.72 7.59
C GLU A 124 15.98 10.15 7.82
N THR A 125 17.29 10.41 7.65
CA THR A 125 17.85 11.76 7.82
C THR A 125 17.29 12.73 6.77
N LEU A 126 16.95 12.25 5.58
CA LEU A 126 16.29 13.04 4.56
C LEU A 126 14.91 13.49 5.02
N LEU A 127 14.09 12.57 5.54
CA LEU A 127 12.78 12.86 6.08
C LEU A 127 12.86 13.83 7.26
N GLU A 128 13.74 13.56 8.23
CA GLU A 128 13.97 14.44 9.39
C GLU A 128 14.29 15.88 8.98
N ARG A 129 15.10 16.06 7.93
CA ARG A 129 15.47 17.40 7.43
C ARG A 129 14.33 18.08 6.70
N LEU A 130 13.52 17.34 5.93
CA LEU A 130 12.32 17.89 5.30
C LEU A 130 11.30 18.35 6.36
N VAL A 131 11.13 17.57 7.44
CA VAL A 131 10.26 17.93 8.57
C VAL A 131 10.78 19.16 9.31
N LYS A 132 12.08 19.21 9.64
CA LYS A 132 12.69 20.37 10.29
C LYS A 132 12.68 21.63 9.40
N ALA A 133 12.72 21.46 8.08
CA ALA A 133 12.54 22.55 7.12
C ALA A 133 11.05 22.90 6.89
N THR A 134 10.12 22.18 7.52
CA THR A 134 8.67 22.32 7.37
C THR A 134 8.18 22.21 5.92
N LEU A 135 8.92 21.50 5.07
CA LEU A 135 8.51 21.19 3.69
C LEU A 135 7.55 20.00 3.65
N VAL A 136 7.66 19.13 4.65
CA VAL A 136 6.72 18.03 4.91
C VAL A 136 6.41 17.98 6.40
N LYS A 137 5.34 17.27 6.75
CA LYS A 137 4.96 16.96 8.13
C LYS A 137 4.60 15.48 8.23
N GLU A 138 4.77 14.93 9.42
CA GLU A 138 4.20 13.64 9.76
C GLU A 138 2.86 13.85 10.46
N VAL A 139 1.85 13.12 9.98
CA VAL A 139 0.52 13.11 10.57
C VAL A 139 0.10 11.67 10.81
N THR A 140 -0.54 11.41 11.93
CA THR A 140 -1.22 10.13 12.12
C THR A 140 -2.57 10.25 11.44
N LEU A 141 -2.83 9.41 10.44
CA LEU A 141 -4.16 9.31 9.83
C LEU A 141 -4.97 8.22 10.55
N PRO A 142 -6.30 8.20 10.38
CA PRO A 142 -7.15 7.15 10.96
C PRO A 142 -6.63 5.75 10.61
N GLY A 143 -6.74 4.83 11.57
CA GLY A 143 -6.07 3.52 11.50
C GLY A 143 -4.71 3.47 12.20
N GLY A 144 -4.15 4.63 12.60
CA GLY A 144 -2.95 4.73 13.43
C GLY A 144 -1.62 4.72 12.66
N GLU A 145 -1.67 4.75 11.33
CA GLU A 145 -0.47 4.78 10.50
C GLU A 145 0.09 6.21 10.37
N SER A 146 1.39 6.38 10.62
CA SER A 146 2.09 7.64 10.38
C SER A 146 2.26 7.87 8.87
N CYS A 147 1.76 8.99 8.38
CA CYS A 147 1.85 9.41 6.99
C CYS A 147 2.68 10.68 6.84
N VAL A 148 3.44 10.77 5.74
CA VAL A 148 4.20 11.96 5.36
C VAL A 148 3.36 12.78 4.38
N VAL A 149 3.16 14.05 4.69
CA VAL A 149 2.34 14.99 3.91
C VAL A 149 3.17 16.20 3.52
N ARG A 150 3.05 16.65 2.27
CA ARG A 150 3.71 17.86 1.75
C ARG A 150 3.02 19.13 2.26
N CYS A 151 3.80 20.12 2.73
CA CYS A 151 3.26 21.30 3.41
C CYS A 151 2.73 22.40 2.47
N ASP A 152 3.29 22.53 1.27
CA ASP A 152 2.86 23.53 0.28
C ASP A 152 1.46 23.31 -0.30
N HIS A 153 0.86 22.15 -0.03
CA HIS A 153 -0.51 21.81 -0.40
C HIS A 153 -1.41 21.63 0.83
N HIS A 154 -0.91 21.90 2.04
CA HIS A 154 -1.64 21.61 3.28
C HIS A 154 -2.92 22.43 3.42
N GLN A 155 -2.94 23.68 2.94
CA GLN A 155 -4.13 24.55 3.03
C GLN A 155 -5.31 24.05 2.16
N MET A 156 -5.08 23.08 1.26
CA MET A 156 -6.12 22.49 0.40
C MET A 156 -6.56 21.09 0.83
N LEU A 157 -6.08 20.58 1.97
CA LEU A 157 -6.39 19.22 2.42
C LEU A 157 -7.76 19.16 3.10
N GLU A 158 -8.79 18.89 2.32
CA GLU A 158 -9.96 18.21 2.87
C GLU A 158 -9.52 16.79 3.28
N VAL A 159 -9.39 16.58 4.60
CA VAL A 159 -8.80 15.37 5.17
C VAL A 159 -9.55 14.11 4.72
N THR A 160 -10.88 14.17 4.67
CA THR A 160 -11.75 13.05 4.27
C THR A 160 -11.52 12.62 2.83
N SER A 161 -11.55 13.56 1.87
CA SER A 161 -11.38 13.20 0.45
C SER A 161 -9.93 12.81 0.12
N THR A 162 -8.95 13.41 0.81
CA THR A 162 -7.54 13.00 0.71
C THR A 162 -7.33 11.59 1.23
N TRP A 163 -7.92 11.26 2.39
CA TRP A 163 -7.88 9.93 2.97
C TRP A 163 -8.50 8.89 2.06
N ALA A 164 -9.71 9.12 1.55
CA ALA A 164 -10.40 8.20 0.64
C ALA A 164 -9.57 7.92 -0.63
N LYS A 165 -8.99 8.95 -1.25
CA LYS A 165 -8.08 8.81 -2.41
C LYS A 165 -6.85 7.97 -2.06
N MET A 166 -6.24 8.21 -0.90
CA MET A 166 -5.07 7.47 -0.47
C MET A 166 -5.41 6.01 -0.17
N LYS A 167 -6.46 5.74 0.62
CA LYS A 167 -6.96 4.40 0.97
C LYS A 167 -7.24 3.60 -0.31
N GLY A 168 -7.98 4.20 -1.25
CA GLY A 168 -8.28 3.60 -2.55
C GLY A 168 -7.03 3.21 -3.35
N ARG A 169 -6.06 4.13 -3.46
CA ARG A 169 -4.79 3.87 -4.12
C ARG A 169 -4.02 2.75 -3.44
N LEU A 170 -3.85 2.78 -2.11
CA LEU A 170 -3.07 1.80 -1.36
C LEU A 170 -3.61 0.38 -1.55
N ILE A 171 -4.94 0.22 -1.57
CA ILE A 171 -5.59 -1.07 -1.83
C ILE A 171 -5.28 -1.57 -3.25
N ALA A 172 -5.40 -0.72 -4.27
CA ALA A 172 -5.08 -1.10 -5.65
C ALA A 172 -3.58 -1.38 -5.84
N GLU A 173 -2.71 -0.60 -5.19
CA GLU A 173 -1.28 -0.81 -5.17
C GLU A 173 -0.90 -2.13 -4.50
N LYS A 174 -1.56 -2.51 -3.39
CA LYS A 174 -1.39 -3.80 -2.73
C LYS A 174 -1.76 -4.96 -3.66
N ILE A 175 -2.94 -4.92 -4.28
CA ILE A 175 -3.38 -5.97 -5.22
C ILE A 175 -2.44 -6.06 -6.43
N THR A 176 -2.00 -4.93 -6.96
CA THR A 176 -1.04 -4.90 -8.07
C THR A 176 0.30 -5.49 -7.66
N LEU A 177 0.78 -5.20 -6.44
CA LEU A 177 2.03 -5.75 -5.95
C LEU A 177 1.96 -7.27 -5.78
N LEU A 178 0.84 -7.80 -5.30
CA LEU A 178 0.57 -9.24 -5.26
C LEU A 178 0.58 -9.85 -6.66
N ALA A 179 -0.08 -9.20 -7.63
CA ALA A 179 -0.06 -9.66 -9.02
C ALA A 179 1.35 -9.66 -9.63
N VAL A 180 2.18 -8.65 -9.33
CA VAL A 180 3.59 -8.61 -9.74
C VAL A 180 4.39 -9.73 -9.07
N LYS A 181 4.14 -10.01 -7.78
CA LYS A 181 4.76 -11.12 -7.03
C LYS A 181 4.47 -12.45 -7.71
N ASP A 182 3.20 -12.72 -8.00
CA ASP A 182 2.76 -13.96 -8.65
C ASP A 182 3.30 -14.09 -10.07
N TRP A 183 3.24 -13.00 -10.84
CA TRP A 183 3.80 -12.94 -12.19
C TRP A 183 5.30 -13.26 -12.20
N ALA A 184 6.07 -12.62 -11.33
CA ALA A 184 7.51 -12.86 -11.21
C ALA A 184 7.82 -14.30 -10.76
N ARG A 185 7.02 -14.87 -9.85
CA ARG A 185 7.13 -16.27 -9.43
C ARG A 185 6.85 -17.25 -10.57
N ASN A 186 5.76 -17.06 -11.29
CA ASN A 186 5.31 -17.94 -12.38
C ASN A 186 6.29 -17.95 -13.56
N LEU A 187 7.00 -16.84 -13.80
CA LEU A 187 8.04 -16.76 -14.81
C LEU A 187 9.43 -17.21 -14.31
N GLY A 188 9.57 -17.63 -13.05
CA GLY A 188 10.86 -18.00 -12.46
C GLY A 188 11.84 -16.82 -12.35
N MET A 189 11.34 -15.58 -12.36
CA MET A 189 12.17 -14.38 -12.23
C MET A 189 12.70 -14.20 -10.80
N VAL A 190 12.00 -14.76 -9.81
CA VAL A 190 12.36 -14.76 -8.40
C VAL A 190 12.30 -16.17 -7.81
N SER A 191 13.05 -16.40 -6.72
CA SER A 191 12.84 -17.56 -5.84
C SER A 191 11.44 -17.50 -5.24
N TYR A 192 10.69 -18.59 -5.34
CA TYR A 192 9.27 -18.64 -4.98
C TYR A 192 9.02 -18.26 -3.51
N ASP A 193 9.81 -18.83 -2.60
CA ASP A 193 9.63 -18.67 -1.15
C ASP A 193 10.40 -17.48 -0.55
N SER A 194 11.23 -16.79 -1.36
CA SER A 194 12.15 -15.75 -0.86
C SER A 194 11.83 -14.35 -1.39
N VAL A 195 10.75 -14.19 -2.15
CA VAL A 195 10.29 -12.88 -2.61
C VAL A 195 9.46 -12.21 -1.52
N GLU A 196 9.89 -11.02 -1.14
CA GLU A 196 9.28 -10.20 -0.11
C GLU A 196 8.57 -9.00 -0.74
N THR A 197 7.49 -8.56 -0.09
CA THR A 197 6.79 -7.32 -0.43
C THR A 197 6.63 -6.43 0.79
N ARG A 198 6.46 -5.12 0.58
CA ARG A 198 6.16 -4.18 1.67
C ARG A 198 4.84 -4.47 2.40
N GLU A 199 4.00 -5.35 1.84
CA GLU A 199 2.68 -5.76 2.33
C GLU A 199 2.74 -7.07 3.13
N ASP A 200 3.91 -7.71 3.26
CA ASP A 200 4.05 -8.97 4.00
C ASP A 200 3.79 -8.71 5.50
N GLU A 201 2.71 -9.30 6.01
CA GLU A 201 2.21 -9.07 7.38
C GLU A 201 3.21 -9.52 8.45
N GLY A 202 3.31 -8.76 9.54
CA GLY A 202 4.24 -9.04 10.65
C GLY A 202 5.71 -8.75 10.35
N SER A 203 6.06 -8.29 9.14
CA SER A 203 7.43 -7.90 8.82
C SER A 203 7.75 -6.47 9.27
N GLU A 204 8.60 -6.37 10.30
CA GLU A 204 9.16 -5.09 10.74
C GLU A 204 10.07 -4.46 9.67
N THR A 205 10.66 -5.28 8.80
CA THR A 205 11.62 -4.85 7.76
C THR A 205 10.98 -4.69 6.39
N LEU A 206 11.43 -3.68 5.64
CA LEU A 206 11.05 -3.49 4.24
C LEU A 206 11.92 -4.36 3.31
N PRO A 207 11.38 -4.85 2.17
CA PRO A 207 12.15 -5.60 1.20
C PRO A 207 13.38 -4.82 0.76
N LYS A 208 14.55 -5.45 0.76
CA LYS A 208 15.82 -4.74 0.61
C LYS A 208 16.78 -5.43 -0.32
N VAL A 209 17.38 -4.65 -1.21
CA VAL A 209 18.53 -5.07 -2.03
C VAL A 209 19.63 -4.03 -1.90
N GLY A 210 20.84 -4.47 -1.54
CA GLY A 210 21.95 -3.59 -1.25
C GLY A 210 21.63 -2.63 -0.10
N THR A 211 21.65 -1.33 -0.38
CA THR A 211 21.40 -0.27 0.60
C THR A 211 20.01 0.36 0.48
N PHE A 212 19.15 -0.13 -0.42
CA PHE A 212 17.84 0.46 -0.71
C PHE A 212 16.68 -0.48 -0.40
N ASN A 213 15.58 0.10 0.10
CA ASN A 213 14.30 -0.59 0.28
C ASN A 213 13.49 -0.53 -1.02
N TRP A 214 12.68 -1.54 -1.30
CA TRP A 214 11.86 -1.71 -2.51
C TRP A 214 10.43 -2.08 -2.14
N ASP A 215 9.48 -1.85 -3.05
CA ASP A 215 8.12 -2.34 -2.84
C ASP A 215 8.07 -3.86 -2.88
N LEU A 216 8.85 -4.47 -3.78
CA LEU A 216 9.09 -5.91 -3.86
C LEU A 216 10.56 -6.18 -4.17
N ALA A 217 11.12 -7.20 -3.51
CA ALA A 217 12.46 -7.69 -3.79
C ALA A 217 12.53 -9.21 -3.65
N GLY A 218 13.29 -9.86 -4.53
CA GLY A 218 13.58 -11.28 -4.41
C GLY A 218 14.85 -11.70 -5.14
N PRO A 219 15.54 -12.76 -4.69
CA PRO A 219 16.70 -13.30 -5.40
C PRO A 219 16.27 -13.93 -6.72
N SER A 220 17.09 -13.76 -7.76
CA SER A 220 16.85 -14.27 -9.11
C SER A 220 17.98 -15.20 -9.55
N TYR A 221 17.60 -16.38 -10.05
CA TYR A 221 18.52 -17.40 -10.57
C TYR A 221 18.50 -17.47 -12.10
N LEU A 222 17.82 -16.53 -12.77
CA LEU A 222 17.86 -16.43 -14.23
C LEU A 222 19.29 -16.25 -14.71
N PHE A 223 19.62 -16.90 -15.83
CA PHE A 223 20.97 -16.94 -16.36
C PHE A 223 21.65 -15.56 -16.49
N PRO A 224 20.98 -14.50 -17.00
CA PRO A 224 21.61 -13.18 -17.11
C PRO A 224 21.93 -12.52 -15.76
N MET A 225 21.20 -12.91 -14.71
CA MET A 225 21.24 -12.32 -13.38
C MET A 225 22.19 -13.03 -12.43
N ARG A 226 22.34 -14.35 -12.60
CA ARG A 226 23.18 -15.19 -11.74
C ARG A 226 24.65 -15.04 -12.08
N GLU A 227 25.49 -15.24 -11.08
CA GLU A 227 26.94 -15.22 -11.19
C GLU A 227 27.51 -16.47 -10.52
N TYR A 228 28.63 -16.99 -11.03
CA TYR A 228 29.42 -17.98 -10.32
C TYR A 228 30.64 -17.30 -9.74
N VAL A 229 30.79 -17.39 -8.41
CA VAL A 229 32.01 -16.97 -7.73
C VAL A 229 32.72 -18.24 -7.28
N ASN A 230 33.86 -18.53 -7.91
CA ASN A 230 34.51 -19.84 -7.86
C ASN A 230 33.55 -20.94 -8.35
N THR A 231 33.00 -21.73 -7.43
CA THR A 231 32.04 -22.82 -7.69
C THR A 231 30.67 -22.56 -7.07
N THR A 232 30.50 -21.46 -6.34
CA THR A 232 29.24 -21.14 -5.67
C THR A 232 28.39 -20.25 -6.55
N LEU A 233 27.16 -20.69 -6.80
CA LEU A 233 26.15 -19.91 -7.49
C LEU A 233 25.67 -18.76 -6.59
N LYS A 234 25.89 -17.53 -7.03
CA LYS A 234 25.37 -16.32 -6.41
C LYS A 234 24.18 -15.80 -7.22
N PRO A 235 22.99 -15.69 -6.63
CA PRO A 235 21.84 -15.14 -7.35
C PRO A 235 22.02 -13.64 -7.61
N GLY A 236 21.37 -13.17 -8.67
CA GLY A 236 21.06 -11.75 -8.82
C GLY A 236 19.78 -11.40 -8.07
N PHE A 237 19.15 -10.29 -8.44
CA PHE A 237 17.92 -9.82 -7.83
C PHE A 237 16.91 -9.36 -8.87
N PHE A 238 15.63 -9.47 -8.53
CA PHE A 238 14.55 -8.77 -9.20
C PHE A 238 13.89 -7.86 -8.17
N VAL A 239 13.65 -6.61 -8.57
CA VAL A 239 13.06 -5.59 -7.71
C VAL A 239 12.02 -4.78 -8.46
N CYS A 240 10.96 -4.41 -7.75
CA CYS A 240 9.86 -3.61 -8.28
C CYS A 240 9.55 -2.47 -7.32
N ASP A 241 9.37 -1.26 -7.88
CA ASP A 241 8.60 -0.20 -7.24
C ASP A 241 7.37 0.12 -8.10
N LEU A 242 6.29 0.60 -7.49
CA LEU A 242 5.08 0.95 -8.22
C LEU A 242 4.38 2.20 -7.67
N ALA A 243 3.60 2.86 -8.52
CA ALA A 243 2.73 3.96 -8.14
C ALA A 243 1.52 4.04 -9.08
N LEU A 244 0.31 3.92 -8.52
CA LEU A 244 -0.93 3.92 -9.30
C LEU A 244 -1.73 5.21 -9.10
N ASN A 245 -1.24 6.29 -9.70
CA ASN A 245 -1.86 7.61 -9.55
C ASN A 245 -1.74 8.43 -10.85
N GLY A 246 -2.27 7.88 -11.94
CA GLY A 246 -2.29 8.53 -13.25
C GLY A 246 -0.94 8.50 -13.98
N TRP A 247 -0.60 9.62 -14.62
CA TRP A 247 0.53 9.73 -15.54
C TRP A 247 1.85 10.03 -14.82
N VAL A 248 2.82 9.15 -15.01
CA VAL A 248 4.17 9.30 -14.48
C VAL A 248 5.02 10.18 -15.41
N THR A 249 5.65 11.21 -14.84
CA THR A 249 6.60 12.10 -15.53
C THR A 249 8.04 11.70 -15.24
N ALA A 250 9.01 12.22 -16.01
CA ALA A 250 10.43 12.00 -15.73
C ALA A 250 10.85 12.55 -14.34
N ALA A 251 10.25 13.64 -13.88
CA ALA A 251 10.51 14.22 -12.57
C ALA A 251 10.06 13.29 -11.43
N HIS A 252 8.88 12.67 -11.57
CA HIS A 252 8.36 11.69 -10.62
C HIS A 252 9.31 10.48 -10.43
N LEU A 253 10.03 10.10 -11.49
CA LEU A 253 10.96 8.96 -11.47
C LEU A 253 12.35 9.28 -10.90
N ALA A 254 12.63 10.54 -10.55
CA ALA A 254 13.97 10.96 -10.13
C ALA A 254 14.53 10.12 -8.98
N GLY A 255 13.72 9.81 -7.97
CA GLY A 255 14.12 8.99 -6.83
C GLY A 255 14.39 7.54 -7.20
N PHE A 256 13.48 6.94 -7.97
CA PHE A 256 13.61 5.56 -8.42
C PHE A 256 14.82 5.34 -9.34
N VAL A 257 15.02 6.22 -10.33
CA VAL A 257 16.17 6.15 -11.24
C VAL A 257 17.48 6.32 -10.47
N ASN A 258 17.56 7.29 -9.54
CA ASN A 258 18.74 7.48 -8.70
C ASN A 258 19.08 6.22 -7.89
N LYS A 259 18.06 5.58 -7.30
CA LYS A 259 18.17 4.32 -6.56
C LYS A 259 18.71 3.20 -7.47
N CYS A 260 18.16 3.00 -8.67
CA CYS A 260 18.62 2.00 -9.63
C CYS A 260 20.08 2.23 -10.08
N VAL A 261 20.42 3.45 -10.49
CA VAL A 261 21.79 3.81 -10.92
C VAL A 261 22.79 3.63 -9.78
N THR A 262 22.44 4.09 -8.58
CA THR A 262 23.32 3.97 -7.41
C THR A 262 23.53 2.50 -7.04
N LEU A 263 22.48 1.68 -7.02
CA LEU A 263 22.58 0.25 -6.69
C LEU A 263 23.56 -0.47 -7.60
N ARG A 264 23.49 -0.21 -8.92
CA ARG A 264 24.39 -0.83 -9.91
C ARG A 264 25.85 -0.44 -9.74
N SER A 265 26.15 0.68 -9.08
CA SER A 265 27.52 1.08 -8.76
C SER A 265 28.13 0.33 -7.56
N LEU A 266 27.32 -0.38 -6.77
CA LEU A 266 27.76 -1.07 -5.57
C LEU A 266 28.40 -2.42 -5.91
N ARG A 267 29.74 -2.49 -5.81
CA ARG A 267 30.54 -3.69 -6.17
C ARG A 267 30.18 -4.99 -5.45
N LYS A 268 29.50 -4.91 -4.29
CA LYS A 268 29.12 -6.09 -3.49
C LYS A 268 27.70 -6.60 -3.82
N VAL A 269 26.91 -5.83 -4.54
CA VAL A 269 25.55 -6.18 -4.94
C VAL A 269 25.63 -6.88 -6.30
N SER A 270 25.06 -8.07 -6.40
CA SER A 270 24.98 -8.78 -7.69
C SER A 270 23.98 -8.11 -8.62
N LYS A 271 23.98 -8.54 -9.89
CA LYS A 271 23.10 -7.98 -10.92
C LYS A 271 21.66 -7.91 -10.44
N CYS A 272 20.99 -6.82 -10.78
CA CYS A 272 19.62 -6.57 -10.36
C CYS A 272 18.78 -6.12 -11.57
N LEU A 273 17.68 -6.82 -11.82
CA LEU A 273 16.69 -6.47 -12.84
C LEU A 273 15.66 -5.57 -12.16
N GLN A 274 15.44 -4.39 -12.71
CA GLN A 274 14.55 -3.38 -12.14
C GLN A 274 13.32 -3.16 -13.02
N ILE A 275 12.16 -3.08 -12.39
CA ILE A 275 10.89 -2.71 -13.02
C ILE A 275 10.25 -1.57 -12.24
N PHE A 276 9.64 -0.63 -12.96
CA PHE A 276 8.69 0.32 -12.37
C PHE A 276 7.32 0.02 -12.94
N VAL A 277 6.30 -0.10 -12.08
CA VAL A 277 4.92 -0.35 -12.52
C VAL A 277 4.07 0.89 -12.26
N ALA A 278 3.37 1.36 -13.30
CA ALA A 278 2.50 2.53 -13.23
C ALA A 278 1.15 2.29 -13.91
N GLU A 279 0.22 3.22 -13.76
CA GLU A 279 -0.99 3.23 -14.61
C GLU A 279 -0.63 3.66 -16.03
N SER A 280 0.15 4.73 -16.17
CA SER A 280 0.56 5.28 -17.47
C SER A 280 1.84 6.10 -17.36
N TYR A 281 2.54 6.30 -18.47
CA TYR A 281 3.76 7.11 -18.55
C TYR A 281 3.64 8.19 -19.61
N HIS A 282 4.13 9.38 -19.30
CA HIS A 282 4.50 10.32 -20.36
C HIS A 282 5.66 9.75 -21.19
N THR A 283 5.72 10.15 -22.46
CA THR A 283 6.70 9.62 -23.44
C THR A 283 8.14 9.75 -22.95
N GLU A 284 8.50 10.89 -22.36
CA GLU A 284 9.84 11.15 -21.81
C GLU A 284 10.15 10.30 -20.57
N ALA A 285 9.15 10.00 -19.75
CA ALA A 285 9.32 9.13 -18.58
C ALA A 285 9.56 7.68 -19.01
N PHE A 286 8.79 7.20 -19.99
CA PHE A 286 8.95 5.89 -20.58
C PHE A 286 10.33 5.73 -21.25
N ALA A 287 10.74 6.73 -22.03
CA ALA A 287 12.06 6.75 -22.67
C ALA A 287 13.20 6.74 -21.64
N LEU A 288 13.09 7.55 -20.59
CA LEU A 288 14.08 7.60 -19.51
C LEU A 288 14.29 6.23 -18.85
N LEU A 289 13.23 5.49 -18.54
CA LEU A 289 13.36 4.16 -17.95
C LEU A 289 14.08 3.18 -18.88
N LYS A 290 13.72 3.18 -20.17
CA LYS A 290 14.39 2.33 -21.18
C LYS A 290 15.86 2.66 -21.34
N GLU A 291 16.21 3.94 -21.41
CA GLU A 291 17.60 4.40 -21.48
C GLU A 291 18.41 3.91 -20.28
N GLN A 292 17.80 3.86 -19.10
CA GLN A 292 18.43 3.40 -17.87
C GLN A 292 18.42 1.87 -17.68
N GLY A 293 17.97 1.11 -18.68
CA GLY A 293 17.88 -0.36 -18.64
C GLY A 293 16.85 -0.87 -17.63
N ILE A 294 15.85 -0.06 -17.30
CA ILE A 294 14.75 -0.40 -16.39
C ILE A 294 13.55 -0.79 -17.25
N ILE A 295 12.76 -1.78 -16.83
CA ILE A 295 11.51 -2.15 -17.48
C ILE A 295 10.43 -1.12 -17.10
N PRO A 296 9.92 -0.30 -18.05
CA PRO A 296 8.73 0.51 -17.83
C PRO A 296 7.49 -0.36 -18.06
N ALA A 297 6.81 -0.76 -16.99
CA ALA A 297 5.60 -1.56 -17.09
C ALA A 297 4.37 -0.75 -16.68
N THR A 298 3.27 -1.00 -17.40
CA THR A 298 1.93 -0.61 -16.96
C THR A 298 1.15 -1.83 -16.47
N THR A 299 0.14 -1.61 -15.63
CA THR A 299 -0.82 -2.67 -15.26
C THR A 299 -1.42 -3.35 -16.50
N GLU A 300 -1.72 -2.59 -17.55
CA GLU A 300 -2.21 -3.11 -18.82
C GLU A 300 -1.17 -3.97 -19.55
N SER A 301 0.10 -3.56 -19.58
CA SER A 301 1.16 -4.32 -20.26
C SER A 301 1.51 -5.64 -19.56
N LEU A 302 1.35 -5.71 -18.24
CA LEU A 302 1.66 -6.90 -17.45
C LEU A 302 0.49 -7.88 -17.38
N PHE A 303 -0.72 -7.36 -17.22
CA PHE A 303 -1.90 -8.17 -16.85
C PHE A 303 -3.05 -8.08 -17.86
N GLY A 304 -2.89 -7.30 -18.92
CA GLY A 304 -3.93 -7.05 -19.91
C GLY A 304 -4.91 -5.96 -19.51
N ARG A 305 -5.73 -5.55 -20.48
CA ARG A 305 -6.66 -4.41 -20.37
C ARG A 305 -7.74 -4.61 -19.32
N ASP A 306 -8.27 -5.82 -19.19
CA ASP A 306 -9.38 -6.10 -18.27
C ASP A 306 -8.98 -5.93 -16.81
N VAL A 307 -7.81 -6.49 -16.43
CA VAL A 307 -7.26 -6.35 -15.07
C VAL A 307 -6.90 -4.89 -14.78
N ALA A 308 -6.29 -4.19 -15.74
CA ALA A 308 -5.95 -2.78 -15.59
C ALA A 308 -7.20 -1.91 -15.37
N LEU A 309 -8.27 -2.15 -16.14
CA LEU A 309 -9.54 -1.46 -15.98
C LEU A 309 -10.20 -1.80 -14.64
N ALA A 310 -10.15 -3.05 -14.19
CA ALA A 310 -10.67 -3.45 -12.89
C ALA A 310 -9.95 -2.76 -11.72
N LEU A 311 -8.61 -2.65 -11.76
CA LEU A 311 -7.83 -1.90 -10.76
C LEU A 311 -8.19 -0.41 -10.75
N LYS A 312 -8.37 0.20 -11.93
CA LYS A 312 -8.79 1.60 -12.04
C LYS A 312 -10.20 1.83 -11.49
N ASN A 313 -11.12 0.92 -11.80
CA ASN A 313 -12.49 0.96 -11.29
C ASN A 313 -12.51 0.76 -9.77
N LEU A 314 -11.68 -0.13 -9.23
CA LEU A 314 -11.50 -0.29 -7.78
C LEU A 314 -11.06 1.03 -7.13
N CYS A 315 -10.01 1.68 -7.62
CA CYS A 315 -9.59 2.99 -7.10
C CYS A 315 -10.74 4.02 -7.13
N ALA A 316 -11.49 4.08 -8.23
CA ALA A 316 -12.59 5.02 -8.39
C ALA A 316 -13.75 4.75 -7.41
N VAL A 317 -14.11 3.48 -7.23
CA VAL A 317 -15.11 2.97 -6.27
C VAL A 317 -14.71 3.34 -4.84
N LEU A 318 -13.45 3.11 -4.49
CA LEU A 318 -12.94 3.38 -3.13
C LEU A 318 -12.79 4.88 -2.83
N THR A 319 -12.62 5.71 -3.86
CA THR A 319 -12.43 7.16 -3.74
C THR A 319 -13.75 7.93 -3.67
N ASP A 320 -14.74 7.54 -4.47
CA ASP A 320 -16.00 8.26 -4.65
C ASP A 320 -17.18 7.30 -4.52
N THR A 321 -17.71 7.25 -3.30
CA THR A 321 -18.76 6.33 -2.90
C THR A 321 -20.11 6.65 -3.56
N ALA A 322 -20.30 7.87 -4.07
CA ALA A 322 -21.52 8.27 -4.79
C ALA A 322 -21.67 7.50 -6.12
N LYS A 323 -20.55 7.15 -6.78
CA LYS A 323 -20.54 6.43 -8.07
C LYS A 323 -21.11 5.02 -8.00
N LEU A 324 -21.06 4.36 -6.83
CA LEU A 324 -21.60 3.01 -6.66
C LEU A 324 -23.12 2.96 -6.57
N THR A 325 -23.77 4.06 -6.19
CA THR A 325 -25.24 4.19 -6.21
C THR A 325 -25.81 3.94 -7.61
N GLN A 326 -24.99 4.07 -8.65
CA GLN A 326 -25.41 3.95 -10.05
C GLN A 326 -25.09 2.59 -10.67
N ALA A 327 -24.24 1.75 -10.05
CA ALA A 327 -23.81 0.49 -10.68
C ALA A 327 -23.37 -0.61 -9.67
N PRO A 328 -24.32 -1.30 -9.00
CA PRO A 328 -24.02 -2.47 -8.15
C PRO A 328 -23.24 -3.58 -8.88
N GLU A 329 -23.46 -3.74 -10.19
CA GLU A 329 -22.76 -4.71 -11.05
C GLU A 329 -21.25 -4.46 -11.15
N ALA A 330 -20.80 -3.22 -10.90
CA ALA A 330 -19.38 -2.88 -10.91
C ALA A 330 -18.60 -3.64 -9.82
N LEU A 331 -19.23 -3.88 -8.66
CA LEU A 331 -18.61 -4.65 -7.57
C LEU A 331 -18.35 -6.10 -7.99
N ASP A 332 -19.34 -6.75 -8.62
CA ASP A 332 -19.21 -8.13 -9.10
C ASP A 332 -18.08 -8.25 -10.12
N LYS A 333 -18.02 -7.33 -11.09
CA LYS A 333 -16.95 -7.30 -12.09
C LYS A 333 -15.56 -7.14 -11.45
N ILE A 334 -15.40 -6.20 -10.52
CA ILE A 334 -14.12 -5.98 -9.82
C ILE A 334 -13.66 -7.24 -9.08
N PHE A 335 -14.57 -7.90 -8.35
CA PHE A 335 -14.23 -9.15 -7.66
C PHE A 335 -13.83 -10.25 -8.64
N ASN A 336 -14.62 -10.49 -9.69
CA ASN A 336 -14.35 -11.57 -10.65
C ASN A 336 -13.03 -11.36 -11.42
N ASP A 337 -12.71 -10.11 -11.76
CA ASP A 337 -11.48 -9.78 -12.50
C ASP A 337 -10.23 -9.87 -11.60
N LEU A 338 -10.33 -9.43 -10.34
CA LEU A 338 -9.16 -9.28 -9.46
C LEU A 338 -8.95 -10.44 -8.48
N SER A 339 -9.98 -11.24 -8.15
CA SER A 339 -9.86 -12.37 -7.21
C SER A 339 -8.98 -13.52 -7.70
N ARG A 340 -8.66 -13.55 -9.00
CA ARG A 340 -7.71 -14.50 -9.61
C ARG A 340 -6.26 -14.26 -9.18
N ILE A 341 -5.96 -13.06 -8.67
CA ILE A 341 -4.65 -12.71 -8.14
C ILE A 341 -4.50 -13.33 -6.74
N GLU A 342 -3.40 -14.03 -6.49
CA GLU A 342 -3.19 -14.71 -5.20
C GLU A 342 -3.16 -13.67 -4.07
N GLY A 343 -3.93 -13.90 -3.00
CA GLY A 343 -4.04 -12.98 -1.87
C GLY A 343 -4.88 -11.72 -2.11
N ALA A 344 -5.33 -11.42 -3.34
CA ALA A 344 -6.18 -10.25 -3.60
C ALA A 344 -7.58 -10.42 -3.01
N ALA A 345 -8.10 -11.65 -2.96
CA ALA A 345 -9.47 -11.92 -2.54
C ALA A 345 -9.75 -11.55 -1.07
N SER A 346 -8.78 -11.65 -0.16
CA SER A 346 -8.94 -11.18 1.23
C SER A 346 -8.95 -9.66 1.30
N THR A 347 -8.01 -9.02 0.60
CA THR A 347 -7.91 -7.55 0.51
C THR A 347 -9.17 -6.93 -0.07
N LEU A 348 -9.71 -7.52 -1.15
CA LEU A 348 -10.96 -7.10 -1.78
C LEU A 348 -12.15 -7.28 -0.85
N ARG A 349 -12.24 -8.39 -0.10
CA ARG A 349 -13.32 -8.60 0.88
C ARG A 349 -13.31 -7.52 1.95
N GLY A 350 -12.17 -7.27 2.59
CA GLY A 350 -12.08 -6.21 3.59
C GLY A 350 -12.52 -4.85 3.04
N SER A 351 -11.98 -4.48 1.88
CA SER A 351 -12.17 -3.15 1.30
C SER A 351 -13.56 -2.93 0.70
N LEU A 352 -14.12 -3.93 0.00
CA LEU A 352 -15.40 -3.81 -0.70
C LEU A 352 -16.59 -4.15 0.20
N PHE A 353 -16.37 -4.76 1.37
CA PHE A 353 -17.44 -5.03 2.33
C PHE A 353 -18.05 -3.73 2.87
N GLU A 354 -17.22 -2.73 3.17
CA GLU A 354 -17.69 -1.39 3.59
C GLU A 354 -18.73 -0.82 2.61
N PHE A 355 -18.49 -0.99 1.31
CA PHE A 355 -19.39 -0.53 0.25
C PHE A 355 -20.66 -1.35 0.14
N ALA A 356 -20.54 -2.67 0.25
CA ALA A 356 -21.71 -3.54 0.26
C ALA A 356 -22.62 -3.20 1.44
N VAL A 357 -22.05 -3.02 2.65
CA VAL A 357 -22.77 -2.58 3.84
C VAL A 357 -23.40 -1.21 3.64
N ALA A 358 -22.69 -0.24 3.07
CA ALA A 358 -23.27 1.08 2.80
C ALA A 358 -24.49 1.02 1.86
N GLN A 359 -24.48 0.14 0.86
CA GLN A 359 -25.64 -0.06 -0.02
C GLN A 359 -26.80 -0.77 0.70
N ILE A 360 -26.50 -1.82 1.47
CA ILE A 360 -27.50 -2.53 2.28
C ILE A 360 -28.15 -1.56 3.29
N ALA A 361 -27.33 -0.77 3.98
CA ALA A 361 -27.75 0.20 4.99
C ALA A 361 -28.74 1.25 4.45
N ARG A 362 -28.68 1.62 3.16
CA ARG A 362 -29.68 2.51 2.54
C ARG A 362 -31.09 1.93 2.56
N SER A 363 -31.21 0.61 2.38
CA SER A 363 -32.49 -0.09 2.44
C SER A 363 -32.92 -0.38 3.89
N THR A 364 -31.97 -0.69 4.77
CA THR A 364 -32.20 -0.88 6.20
C THR A 364 -32.65 0.41 6.90
N PHE A 365 -32.04 1.55 6.54
CA PHE A 365 -32.30 2.87 7.12
C PHE A 365 -32.94 3.79 6.08
N LEU A 366 -34.15 3.44 5.64
CA LEU A 366 -34.84 4.14 4.57
C LEU A 366 -34.99 5.65 4.89
N GLY A 367 -34.50 6.50 3.99
CA GLY A 367 -34.57 7.96 4.11
C GLY A 367 -33.47 8.59 4.99
N TYR A 368 -32.51 7.81 5.49
CA TYR A 368 -31.37 8.33 6.25
C TYR A 368 -30.25 8.68 5.28
N PRO A 369 -29.77 9.94 5.23
CA PRO A 369 -28.55 10.24 4.51
C PRO A 369 -27.38 9.38 5.03
N GLN A 370 -26.58 8.89 4.09
CA GLN A 370 -25.45 8.01 4.36
C GLN A 370 -24.14 8.71 3.99
N GLU A 371 -23.13 8.58 4.84
CA GLU A 371 -21.76 8.98 4.56
C GLU A 371 -20.82 7.79 4.80
N MET A 372 -19.71 7.73 4.08
CA MET A 372 -18.70 6.67 4.22
C MET A 372 -17.34 7.25 4.55
N ASN A 373 -16.51 6.47 5.26
CA ASN A 373 -15.13 6.80 5.60
C ASN A 373 -14.99 8.19 6.26
N ARG A 374 -15.98 8.56 7.10
CA ARG A 374 -15.98 9.87 7.76
C ARG A 374 -14.94 9.87 8.88
N ILE A 375 -14.03 10.82 8.82
CA ILE A 375 -13.02 11.03 9.87
C ILE A 375 -13.58 11.99 10.91
N VAL A 376 -13.58 11.56 12.17
CA VAL A 376 -14.02 12.37 13.31
C VAL A 376 -12.91 12.52 14.33
N LYS A 377 -12.96 13.62 15.09
CA LYS A 377 -12.01 13.90 16.18
C LYS A 377 -12.76 14.21 17.46
N ASP A 378 -12.27 13.71 18.58
CA ASP A 378 -12.78 14.10 19.88
C ASP A 378 -12.20 15.45 20.35
N SER A 379 -12.60 15.89 21.54
CA SER A 379 -12.14 17.16 22.13
C SER A 379 -10.66 17.22 22.47
N ILE A 380 -9.98 16.06 22.56
CA ILE A 380 -8.54 15.97 22.87
C ILE A 380 -7.69 15.70 21.62
N GLY A 381 -8.33 15.60 20.44
CA GLY A 381 -7.67 15.45 19.14
C GLY A 381 -7.42 14.00 18.72
N ALA A 382 -7.94 13.00 19.43
CA ALA A 382 -7.90 11.61 18.98
C ALA A 382 -8.84 11.42 17.79
N GLU A 383 -8.41 10.62 16.80
CA GLU A 383 -9.14 10.43 15.54
C GLU A 383 -9.71 9.01 15.41
N ALA A 384 -10.89 8.91 14.79
CA ALA A 384 -11.49 7.64 14.38
C ALA A 384 -12.12 7.77 13.00
N GLU A 385 -12.08 6.69 12.23
CA GLU A 385 -12.83 6.53 10.98
C GLU A 385 -14.17 5.86 11.28
N ILE A 386 -15.23 6.38 10.68
CA ILE A 386 -16.56 5.75 10.65
C ILE A 386 -16.74 5.19 9.24
N ASP A 387 -16.80 3.86 9.11
CA ASP A 387 -16.88 3.19 7.81
C ASP A 387 -18.19 3.55 7.10
N VAL A 388 -19.33 3.44 7.81
CA VAL A 388 -20.65 3.89 7.33
C VAL A 388 -21.39 4.65 8.43
N LEU A 389 -21.87 5.84 8.10
CA LEU A 389 -22.69 6.70 8.96
C LEU A 389 -24.09 6.82 8.36
N ALA A 390 -25.11 6.44 9.12
CA ALA A 390 -26.51 6.72 8.80
C ALA A 390 -27.07 7.71 9.82
N TYR A 391 -27.78 8.76 9.39
CA TYR A 391 -28.43 9.65 10.34
C TYR A 391 -29.84 10.04 9.92
N ARG A 392 -30.69 10.32 10.90
CA ARG A 392 -32.00 10.94 10.68
C ARG A 392 -32.14 12.14 11.63
N PRO A 393 -32.32 13.36 11.10
CA PRO A 393 -32.43 14.56 11.92
C PRO A 393 -33.47 14.42 13.04
N GLY A 394 -33.08 14.77 14.27
CA GLY A 394 -33.95 14.74 15.46
C GLY A 394 -34.37 13.35 15.95
N HIS A 395 -33.89 12.26 15.34
CA HIS A 395 -34.29 10.90 15.69
C HIS A 395 -33.12 10.07 16.21
N GLU A 396 -32.19 9.70 15.32
CA GLU A 396 -31.03 8.88 15.68
C GLU A 396 -29.86 9.06 14.71
N VAL A 397 -28.68 8.69 15.19
CA VAL A 397 -27.47 8.52 14.38
C VAL A 397 -26.89 7.13 14.63
N VAL A 398 -26.47 6.47 13.55
CA VAL A 398 -25.94 5.10 13.55
C VAL A 398 -24.53 5.12 12.97
N PHE A 399 -23.58 4.64 13.76
CA PHE A 399 -22.18 4.48 13.39
C PHE A 399 -21.91 3.00 13.16
N ILE A 400 -21.56 2.64 11.94
CA ILE A 400 -21.35 1.25 11.54
C ILE A 400 -19.86 1.05 11.22
N GLU A 401 -19.24 0.12 11.96
CA GLU A 401 -17.92 -0.45 11.70
C GLU A 401 -18.10 -1.71 10.85
N CYS A 402 -17.25 -1.91 9.84
CA CYS A 402 -17.36 -2.97 8.86
C CYS A 402 -16.13 -3.89 8.91
N LYS A 403 -16.35 -5.20 9.00
CA LYS A 403 -15.30 -6.23 8.92
C LYS A 403 -15.60 -7.26 7.83
N GLY A 404 -15.06 -7.00 6.64
CA GLY A 404 -15.11 -7.96 5.54
C GLY A 404 -14.10 -9.08 5.73
N ILE A 405 -14.54 -10.24 6.20
CA ILE A 405 -13.71 -11.44 6.36
C ILE A 405 -14.25 -12.61 5.54
N HIS A 406 -13.50 -13.71 5.52
CA HIS A 406 -13.96 -14.92 4.83
C HIS A 406 -15.21 -15.50 5.52
N PRO A 407 -16.22 -16.01 4.79
CA PRO A 407 -17.54 -16.32 5.38
C PRO A 407 -17.53 -17.40 6.48
N ILE A 408 -16.58 -18.33 6.43
CA ILE A 408 -16.44 -19.38 7.46
C ILE A 408 -15.55 -18.96 8.63
N SER A 409 -14.88 -17.82 8.53
CA SER A 409 -13.99 -17.32 9.57
C SER A 409 -14.80 -16.65 10.67
N THR A 410 -14.27 -16.76 11.89
CA THR A 410 -14.73 -15.99 13.03
C THR A 410 -13.90 -14.70 13.10
N LEU A 411 -14.55 -13.57 13.37
CA LEU A 411 -13.85 -12.31 13.62
C LEU A 411 -13.02 -12.44 14.89
N ASP A 412 -11.77 -11.99 14.85
CA ASP A 412 -10.88 -11.98 16.00
C ASP A 412 -11.45 -11.08 17.12
N ASP A 413 -11.48 -11.62 18.34
CA ASP A 413 -11.97 -10.94 19.53
C ASP A 413 -11.17 -9.66 19.82
N ALA A 414 -9.88 -9.63 19.46
CA ALA A 414 -9.03 -8.45 19.60
C ALA A 414 -9.52 -7.27 18.72
N GLU A 415 -10.15 -7.54 17.57
CA GLU A 415 -10.74 -6.48 16.75
C GLU A 415 -12.02 -5.91 17.38
N VAL A 416 -12.81 -6.75 18.05
CA VAL A 416 -14.00 -6.32 18.80
C VAL A 416 -13.61 -5.48 20.02
N GLU A 417 -12.61 -5.94 20.79
CA GLU A 417 -12.03 -5.20 21.91
C GLU A 417 -11.51 -3.84 21.46
N LYS A 418 -10.71 -3.80 20.38
CA LYS A 418 -10.19 -2.55 19.81
C LYS A 418 -11.30 -1.60 19.38
N TRP A 419 -12.37 -2.10 18.78
CA TRP A 419 -13.52 -1.27 18.39
C TRP A 419 -14.21 -0.67 19.62
N LEU A 420 -14.47 -1.48 20.65
CA LEU A 420 -15.11 -1.05 21.90
C LEU A 420 -14.27 -0.08 22.71
N ASP A 421 -12.97 -0.31 22.83
CA ASP A 421 -12.09 0.40 23.76
C ASP A 421 -11.37 1.59 23.13
N LYS A 422 -11.25 1.62 21.79
CA LYS A 422 -10.58 2.72 21.08
C LYS A 422 -11.51 3.50 20.17
N ARG A 423 -12.29 2.85 19.30
CA ARG A 423 -13.09 3.56 18.27
C ARG A 423 -14.35 4.18 18.84
N VAL A 424 -15.18 3.39 19.53
CA VAL A 424 -16.44 3.86 20.13
C VAL A 424 -16.23 5.06 21.07
N PRO A 425 -15.21 5.10 21.96
CA PRO A 425 -14.98 6.23 22.84
C PRO A 425 -14.65 7.53 22.10
N VAL A 426 -13.82 7.46 21.04
CA VAL A 426 -13.48 8.64 20.22
C VAL A 426 -14.71 9.17 19.49
N ILE A 427 -15.48 8.30 18.83
CA ILE A 427 -16.72 8.69 18.15
C ILE A 427 -17.70 9.30 19.16
N ARG A 428 -17.86 8.70 20.34
CA ARG A 428 -18.72 9.25 21.39
C ARG A 428 -18.25 10.64 21.86
N GLY A 429 -16.93 10.83 22.01
CA GLY A 429 -16.34 12.12 22.37
C GLY A 429 -16.70 13.20 21.36
N PHE A 430 -16.57 12.89 20.07
CA PHE A 430 -17.01 13.75 18.98
C PHE A 430 -18.51 14.05 19.04
N VAL A 431 -19.37 13.02 19.09
CA VAL A 431 -20.84 13.16 19.01
C VAL A 431 -21.41 14.00 20.15
N LYS A 432 -20.85 13.91 21.36
CA LYS A 432 -21.27 14.74 22.51
C LYS A 432 -21.13 16.25 22.28
N THR A 433 -20.21 16.65 21.39
CA THR A 433 -19.99 18.05 21.04
C THR A 433 -20.70 18.45 19.74
N HIS A 434 -21.31 17.50 19.04
CA HIS A 434 -21.99 17.75 17.77
C HIS A 434 -23.35 18.39 18.01
N SER A 435 -23.59 19.56 17.43
CA SER A 435 -24.81 20.36 17.63
C SER A 435 -26.09 19.58 17.35
N GLU A 436 -26.09 18.74 16.32
CA GLU A 436 -27.28 17.99 15.89
C GLU A 436 -27.40 16.60 16.53
N TRP A 437 -26.29 16.01 17.00
CA TRP A 437 -26.26 14.57 17.35
C TRP A 437 -26.10 14.31 18.85
N ALA A 438 -25.71 15.33 19.63
CA ALA A 438 -25.48 15.18 21.07
C ALA A 438 -26.73 14.72 21.84
N ASN A 439 -27.93 15.11 21.37
CA ASN A 439 -29.19 14.94 22.07
C ASN A 439 -30.15 13.92 21.43
N ILE A 440 -29.71 13.19 20.40
CA ILE A 440 -30.51 12.13 19.75
C ILE A 440 -29.99 10.75 20.13
N ARG A 441 -30.71 9.68 19.75
CA ARG A 441 -30.25 8.31 19.99
C ARG A 441 -28.96 8.04 19.21
N GLN A 442 -27.97 7.46 19.90
CA GLN A 442 -26.66 7.13 19.34
C GLN A 442 -26.49 5.61 19.33
N ARG A 443 -26.35 5.02 18.14
CA ARG A 443 -26.20 3.58 17.96
C ARG A 443 -24.86 3.26 17.30
N PHE A 444 -24.17 2.27 17.84
CA PHE A 444 -22.85 1.81 17.41
C PHE A 444 -22.99 0.34 17.01
N GLU A 445 -22.79 0.04 15.73
CA GLU A 445 -22.90 -1.32 15.21
C GLU A 445 -21.57 -1.78 14.61
N LEU A 446 -21.23 -3.05 14.82
CA LEU A 446 -20.15 -3.72 14.10
C LEU A 446 -20.77 -4.80 13.21
N TRP A 447 -20.60 -4.64 11.91
CA TRP A 447 -21.10 -5.55 10.87
C TRP A 447 -19.94 -6.39 10.35
N THR A 448 -20.13 -7.69 10.22
CA THR A 448 -19.12 -8.61 9.67
C THR A 448 -19.73 -9.57 8.66
N SER A 449 -18.94 -9.97 7.64
CA SER A 449 -19.33 -11.03 6.71
C SER A 449 -19.02 -12.44 7.23
N GLY A 450 -18.44 -12.57 8.42
CA GLY A 450 -18.16 -13.85 9.07
C GLY A 450 -18.94 -14.06 10.37
N LYS A 451 -18.46 -15.01 11.17
CA LYS A 451 -19.06 -15.36 12.48
C LYS A 451 -18.47 -14.51 13.60
N LEU A 452 -19.18 -14.49 14.73
CA LEU A 452 -18.74 -13.91 15.99
C LEU A 452 -18.58 -15.01 17.03
N SER A 453 -17.60 -14.88 17.91
CA SER A 453 -17.42 -15.78 19.05
C SER A 453 -18.42 -15.45 20.17
N ASP A 454 -18.65 -16.42 21.06
CA ASP A 454 -19.43 -16.17 22.28
C ASP A 454 -18.76 -15.15 23.20
N ASP A 455 -17.42 -15.10 23.20
CA ASP A 455 -16.62 -14.15 23.98
C ASP A 455 -16.81 -12.71 23.48
N ALA A 456 -16.78 -12.48 22.16
CA ALA A 456 -17.10 -11.19 21.57
C ALA A 456 -18.51 -10.71 21.94
N ILE A 457 -19.49 -11.62 21.89
CA ILE A 457 -20.88 -11.33 22.27
C ILE A 457 -20.95 -10.99 23.76
N ALA A 458 -20.25 -11.72 24.62
CA ALA A 458 -20.18 -11.46 26.06
C ALA A 458 -19.52 -10.10 26.36
N MET A 459 -18.42 -9.75 25.67
CA MET A 459 -17.74 -8.46 25.81
C MET A 459 -18.66 -7.28 25.51
N VAL A 460 -19.41 -7.32 24.40
CA VAL A 460 -20.35 -6.25 24.05
C VAL A 460 -21.51 -6.18 25.06
N LYS A 461 -22.05 -7.32 25.51
CA LYS A 461 -23.09 -7.34 26.54
C LYS A 461 -22.60 -6.72 27.85
N ALA A 462 -21.36 -6.99 28.26
CA ALA A 462 -20.76 -6.41 29.45
C ALA A 462 -20.56 -4.88 29.29
N ALA A 463 -20.08 -4.42 28.13
CA ALA A 463 -19.93 -3.00 27.83
C ALA A 463 -21.27 -2.26 27.84
N GLN A 464 -22.31 -2.86 27.24
CA GLN A 464 -23.68 -2.37 27.23
C GLN A 464 -24.27 -2.28 28.65
N ALA A 465 -24.05 -3.29 29.49
CA ALA A 465 -24.49 -3.29 30.88
C ALA A 465 -23.80 -2.19 31.72
N LYS A 466 -22.51 -1.92 31.45
CA LYS A 466 -21.75 -0.85 32.10
C LYS A 466 -22.19 0.54 31.65
N ASN A 467 -22.72 0.70 30.43
CA ASN A 467 -23.22 1.98 29.92
C ASN A 467 -24.56 1.82 29.18
N PRO A 468 -25.68 1.70 29.91
CA PRO A 468 -26.99 1.41 29.30
C PRO A 468 -27.50 2.48 28.32
N LYS A 469 -26.89 3.67 28.31
CA LYS A 469 -27.22 4.78 27.40
C LYS A 469 -26.56 4.66 26.02
N LEU A 470 -25.52 3.84 25.89
CA LEU A 470 -24.95 3.49 24.59
C LEU A 470 -25.79 2.37 24.00
N ASP A 471 -26.09 2.40 22.71
CA ASP A 471 -26.72 1.27 22.02
C ASP A 471 -25.64 0.59 21.16
N ILE A 472 -25.10 -0.54 21.63
CA ILE A 472 -24.00 -1.25 20.98
C ILE A 472 -24.48 -2.60 20.48
N GLN A 473 -24.25 -2.90 19.20
CA GLN A 473 -24.77 -4.09 18.54
C GLN A 473 -23.71 -4.77 17.68
N LEU A 474 -23.67 -6.10 17.74
CA LEU A 474 -22.90 -6.92 16.81
C LEU A 474 -23.84 -7.53 15.77
N ARG A 475 -23.46 -7.44 14.50
CA ARG A 475 -24.20 -7.93 13.34
C ARG A 475 -23.33 -8.90 12.56
N ASP A 476 -23.66 -10.19 12.65
CA ASP A 476 -22.96 -11.26 11.94
C ASP A 476 -23.40 -11.41 10.48
N ALA A 477 -22.79 -12.37 9.79
CA ALA A 477 -23.10 -12.69 8.40
C ALA A 477 -24.60 -12.95 8.15
N ASP A 478 -25.28 -13.64 9.07
CA ASP A 478 -26.70 -13.99 8.92
C ASP A 478 -27.58 -12.74 9.00
N TYR A 479 -27.29 -11.83 9.94
CA TYR A 479 -27.98 -10.55 10.01
C TYR A 479 -27.79 -9.73 8.73
N VAL A 480 -26.54 -9.57 8.27
CA VAL A 480 -26.24 -8.71 7.11
C VAL A 480 -26.85 -9.28 5.84
N LEU A 481 -26.84 -10.60 5.66
CA LEU A 481 -27.57 -11.27 4.58
C LEU A 481 -29.09 -11.04 4.68
N GLY A 482 -29.66 -11.12 5.88
CA GLY A 482 -31.09 -10.83 6.10
C GLY A 482 -31.47 -9.40 5.71
N GLN A 483 -30.60 -8.43 6.00
CA GLN A 483 -30.77 -7.04 5.55
C GLN A 483 -30.68 -6.92 4.03
N ALA A 484 -29.68 -7.56 3.42
CA ALA A 484 -29.51 -7.57 1.96
C ALA A 484 -30.72 -8.20 1.23
N MET A 485 -31.34 -9.22 1.82
CA MET A 485 -32.56 -9.86 1.27
C MET A 485 -33.80 -8.98 1.39
N SER A 486 -33.84 -8.11 2.40
CA SER A 486 -34.96 -7.20 2.65
C SER A 486 -34.89 -5.95 1.77
N GLY A 487 -33.68 -5.53 1.39
CA GLY A 487 -33.46 -4.52 0.36
C GLY A 487 -33.81 -5.10 -1.00
N ASN A 488 -34.82 -4.55 -1.68
CA ASN A 488 -35.34 -5.07 -2.95
C ASN A 488 -34.38 -4.89 -4.17
N ASP A 489 -33.06 -4.89 -3.95
CA ASP A 489 -32.00 -4.79 -4.96
C ASP A 489 -31.42 -6.19 -5.24
N GLN A 490 -31.94 -6.82 -6.28
CA GLN A 490 -31.53 -8.17 -6.68
C GLN A 490 -30.08 -8.22 -7.20
N GLY A 491 -29.56 -7.11 -7.76
CA GLY A 491 -28.19 -7.02 -8.24
C GLY A 491 -27.22 -7.05 -7.06
N LEU A 492 -27.44 -6.19 -6.08
CA LEU A 492 -26.66 -6.15 -4.84
C LEU A 492 -26.74 -7.48 -4.08
N LEU A 493 -27.93 -8.07 -3.93
CA LEU A 493 -28.09 -9.35 -3.24
C LEU A 493 -27.30 -10.48 -3.93
N LYS A 494 -27.34 -10.53 -5.27
CA LYS A 494 -26.57 -11.51 -6.04
C LYS A 494 -25.07 -11.36 -5.79
N THR A 495 -24.55 -10.13 -5.96
CA THR A 495 -23.14 -9.82 -5.71
C THR A 495 -22.72 -10.14 -4.28
N TYR A 496 -23.54 -9.73 -3.31
CA TYR A 496 -23.27 -9.97 -1.89
C TYR A 496 -23.18 -11.46 -1.59
N ARG A 497 -24.18 -12.24 -2.05
CA ARG A 497 -24.17 -13.70 -1.91
C ARG A 497 -22.92 -14.29 -2.53
N GLN A 498 -22.58 -13.93 -3.76
CA GLN A 498 -21.46 -14.54 -4.47
C GLN A 498 -20.11 -14.34 -3.77
N HIS A 499 -19.85 -13.15 -3.22
CA HIS A 499 -18.51 -12.78 -2.74
C HIS A 499 -18.33 -12.83 -1.22
N PHE A 500 -19.42 -12.67 -0.46
CA PHE A 500 -19.41 -12.56 1.00
C PHE A 500 -20.20 -13.67 1.72
N VAL A 501 -20.93 -14.53 1.01
CA VAL A 501 -21.71 -15.62 1.62
C VAL A 501 -21.31 -16.97 1.05
N THR A 502 -21.45 -17.12 -0.27
CA THR A 502 -21.02 -18.29 -1.02
C THR A 502 -19.52 -18.43 -0.86
N HIS A 503 -19.05 -19.67 -0.88
CA HIS A 503 -17.64 -20.02 -0.77
C HIS A 503 -17.04 -20.26 -2.17
N PRO A 504 -16.71 -19.24 -2.98
CA PRO A 504 -16.15 -19.44 -4.32
C PRO A 504 -14.79 -20.19 -4.28
N MET A 505 -14.12 -20.22 -3.11
CA MET A 505 -12.91 -21.01 -2.89
C MET A 505 -13.16 -22.52 -2.69
N GLN A 506 -14.38 -23.05 -2.64
CA GLN A 506 -14.55 -24.50 -2.44
C GLN A 506 -14.10 -25.25 -3.69
N GLU A 507 -14.33 -24.68 -4.87
CA GLU A 507 -13.86 -25.23 -6.14
C GLU A 507 -12.35 -25.02 -6.31
N PHE A 508 -11.83 -23.84 -5.97
CA PHE A 508 -10.40 -23.51 -6.11
C PHE A 508 -9.54 -24.25 -5.07
N GLU A 509 -9.95 -24.33 -3.81
CA GLU A 509 -9.28 -25.13 -2.77
C GLU A 509 -9.43 -26.62 -3.03
N ALA A 510 -10.56 -27.10 -3.59
CA ALA A 510 -10.67 -28.48 -4.02
C ALA A 510 -9.72 -28.78 -5.19
N ALA A 511 -9.51 -27.84 -6.13
CA ALA A 511 -8.53 -27.95 -7.20
C ALA A 511 -7.09 -27.96 -6.66
N ARG A 512 -6.76 -27.05 -5.73
CA ARG A 512 -5.44 -27.01 -5.07
C ARG A 512 -5.16 -28.25 -4.23
N LYS A 513 -6.17 -28.76 -3.50
CA LYS A 513 -6.09 -30.04 -2.77
C LYS A 513 -5.93 -31.22 -3.73
N ARG A 514 -6.55 -31.20 -4.92
CA ARG A 514 -6.33 -32.21 -5.98
C ARG A 514 -4.92 -32.15 -6.54
N GLU A 515 -4.35 -30.97 -6.74
CA GLU A 515 -2.97 -30.78 -7.20
C GLU A 515 -1.94 -31.19 -6.15
N GLN A 516 -2.13 -30.82 -4.88
CA GLN A 516 -1.30 -31.29 -3.77
C GLN A 516 -1.33 -32.81 -3.65
N ARG A 517 -2.52 -33.44 -3.73
CA ARG A 517 -2.64 -34.91 -3.76
C ARG A 517 -1.93 -35.54 -4.97
N LYS A 518 -1.95 -34.88 -6.14
CA LYS A 518 -1.20 -35.34 -7.33
C LYS A 518 0.31 -35.23 -7.11
N ALA A 519 0.79 -34.13 -6.54
CA ALA A 519 2.20 -33.91 -6.24
C ALA A 519 2.73 -34.87 -5.15
N GLU A 520 1.94 -35.14 -4.12
CA GLU A 520 2.25 -36.13 -3.08
C GLU A 520 2.28 -37.55 -3.64
N LYS A 521 1.30 -37.92 -4.48
CA LYS A 521 1.33 -39.20 -5.20
C LYS A 521 2.55 -39.33 -6.12
N ALA A 522 2.95 -38.26 -6.80
CA ALA A 522 4.15 -38.25 -7.63
C ALA A 522 5.43 -38.42 -6.80
N LYS A 523 5.55 -37.72 -5.65
CA LYS A 523 6.65 -37.88 -4.69
C LYS A 523 6.70 -39.28 -4.08
N ALA A 524 5.55 -39.88 -3.78
CA ALA A 524 5.47 -41.26 -3.27
C ALA A 524 5.91 -42.29 -4.33
N ARG A 525 5.57 -42.05 -5.60
CA ARG A 525 5.99 -42.91 -6.73
C ARG A 525 7.50 -42.85 -7.00
N LEU A 526 8.13 -41.70 -6.77
CA LEU A 526 9.58 -41.50 -6.85
C LEU A 526 10.36 -42.12 -5.67
N LYS A 527 9.69 -42.39 -4.54
CA LYS A 527 10.27 -43.04 -3.35
C LYS A 527 9.99 -44.54 -3.27
N ALA A 528 9.24 -45.11 -4.21
CA ALA A 528 9.00 -46.54 -4.26
C ALA A 528 10.30 -47.26 -4.68
N PRO A 529 10.76 -48.30 -3.96
CA PRO A 529 11.94 -49.06 -4.37
C PRO A 529 11.72 -49.70 -5.73
N SER A 530 12.73 -49.66 -6.60
CA SER A 530 12.75 -50.42 -7.85
C SER A 530 12.65 -51.91 -7.56
N ILE A 531 11.59 -52.55 -8.04
CA ILE A 531 11.50 -54.02 -8.02
C ILE A 531 12.51 -54.53 -9.06
N GLU A 532 13.62 -55.09 -8.60
CA GLU A 532 14.53 -55.86 -9.46
C GLU A 532 13.84 -57.16 -9.92
N PRO A 533 14.07 -57.61 -11.16
CA PRO A 533 13.43 -58.80 -11.70
C PRO A 533 13.93 -60.07 -10.99
N ALA A 534 13.01 -60.97 -10.67
CA ALA A 534 13.29 -62.22 -9.98
C ALA A 534 14.27 -63.12 -10.75
N ALA A 535 15.28 -63.65 -10.05
CA ALA A 535 16.26 -64.59 -10.58
C ALA A 535 15.62 -65.95 -10.97
N PRO A 536 16.15 -66.66 -11.97
CA PRO A 536 15.58 -67.92 -12.44
C PRO A 536 15.77 -69.05 -11.41
N PRO A 537 14.89 -70.06 -11.39
CA PRO A 537 14.86 -71.08 -10.34
C PRO A 537 16.00 -72.09 -10.47
N PRO A 538 16.62 -72.54 -9.35
CA PRO A 538 17.62 -73.59 -9.36
C PRO A 538 16.99 -75.00 -9.45
N THR A 539 17.70 -75.85 -10.20
CA THR A 539 17.42 -77.25 -10.54
C THR A 539 17.83 -78.24 -9.44
N SER A 540 16.88 -79.01 -8.87
CA SER A 540 16.96 -80.47 -8.55
C SER A 540 15.91 -80.90 -7.49
N PRO A 541 15.24 -82.06 -7.63
CA PRO A 541 14.26 -82.56 -6.65
C PRO A 541 14.89 -83.52 -5.60
N PRO A 542 14.33 -83.61 -4.38
CA PRO A 542 14.84 -84.49 -3.31
C PRO A 542 14.29 -85.92 -3.41
N ALA A 543 15.08 -86.88 -2.94
CA ALA A 543 14.78 -88.32 -2.89
C ALA A 543 13.71 -88.68 -1.82
N PRO A 544 12.87 -89.71 -2.03
CA PRO A 544 11.89 -90.16 -1.04
C PRO A 544 12.42 -91.30 -0.15
N SER A 545 12.05 -91.23 1.13
CA SER A 545 12.29 -92.25 2.15
C SER A 545 11.30 -93.42 2.05
N ALA A 546 11.83 -94.64 2.28
CA ALA A 546 11.16 -95.95 2.34
C ALA A 546 9.88 -95.97 3.20
N GLY A 547 8.78 -96.62 2.77
CA GLY A 547 8.45 -98.04 2.99
C GLY A 547 7.56 -98.17 4.24
N LEU A 548 6.46 -98.93 4.37
CA LEU A 548 5.97 -100.16 3.76
C LEU A 548 4.51 -100.32 4.23
N SER A 549 3.62 -100.88 3.39
CA SER A 549 2.80 -102.08 3.69
C SER A 549 1.57 -102.20 2.79
N LEU A 550 1.64 -103.19 1.89
CA LEU A 550 0.54 -103.95 1.28
C LEU A 550 -0.24 -104.75 2.37
N PRO A 551 -1.41 -105.39 2.12
CA PRO A 551 -1.78 -106.01 0.84
C PRO A 551 -3.26 -106.02 0.38
N SER A 552 -3.41 -106.37 -0.91
CA SER A 552 -4.41 -107.26 -1.52
C SER A 552 -5.90 -106.90 -1.47
N SER A 553 -6.57 -106.75 -2.62
CA SER A 553 -7.09 -107.86 -3.46
C SER A 553 -8.07 -107.38 -4.55
N ASN A 554 -7.86 -107.93 -5.76
CA ASN A 554 -8.78 -108.32 -6.83
C ASN A 554 -10.19 -107.69 -6.91
N LEU A 555 -10.49 -106.98 -8.01
CA LEU A 555 -10.97 -107.51 -9.30
C LEU A 555 -10.93 -106.40 -10.37
#